data_AF-A0A261A104-F1
#
_entry.id   AF-A0A261A104-F1
#
_cell.length_a   1.000
_cell.length_b   1.000
_cell.length_c   1.000
_cell.angle_alpha   90.00
_cell.angle_beta   90.00
_cell.angle_gamma   90.00
#
_symmetry.space_group_name_H-M   'P 1'
#
loop_
_entity.id
_entity.type
_entity.pdbx_description
1 polymer ?
#
loop_
_entity_poly.entity_id
_entity_poly.type
_entity_poly.pdbx_seq_one_letter_code
_entity_poly.pdbx_strand_id
1 'polypeptide(L)'
;MKSHPEPKLEPVEDVTVKMEPLEYSFPLQEPKLEPPDEMKWMQPKIEPIDDFETNYQPPNEYQESLKHQFEQKSGIIDDSQPSTSLQDCKTEFGHVDHLVRSETKICTLCSATQQRDKMRAVTSKMQRTVLIVARLLQSLITMKEAKEMMSEIHNVVCESHFEESVGIFDVSYGKKEMRRLVKELRPGIKFGDFIQAIQRFQGKQGEKMQHVAKIKPVSIPSKTTHKSPQKTEGHCSLCSKCQPLSIMSKIPNVDHILVIIIGSILRQTYTIAQAQIFLQLVDTCYICHEHFSSACQEICKFLGIEDLRLVSTCEMDRLVELMQSVNRVFPSYSDAKVEEIVISFYETYKKVIEATPGPPATVPANPTPAIAKKPPNAHYLQCALCSEPKSRSEQKKVFGGDRLVIIVGHVLLGIYSIPQIKELVEEKKEIIVCHSHFSDSLRGILETLAVDSVENVWKSPMSRIRCMMETVTALSHLSQASHLYFITFLEKFKLKYSDILSK
;
A
#
# COMPACT_ATOMS: atom_id res chain seq x y z
N MET A 1 46.55 31.97 -43.44
CA MET A 1 45.79 30.89 -44.11
C MET A 1 46.74 29.74 -44.40
N LYS A 2 46.70 28.69 -43.59
CA LYS A 2 47.42 27.43 -43.83
C LYS A 2 46.36 26.34 -43.86
N SER A 3 46.20 25.70 -45.01
CA SER A 3 45.26 24.61 -45.28
C SER A 3 45.82 23.29 -44.76
N HIS A 4 45.07 22.62 -43.87
CA HIS A 4 45.34 21.23 -43.50
C HIS A 4 44.81 20.29 -44.60
N PRO A 5 45.50 19.19 -44.92
CA PRO A 5 45.03 18.22 -45.91
C PRO A 5 44.04 17.21 -45.27
N GLU A 6 42.97 16.90 -45.99
CA GLU A 6 42.03 15.83 -45.67
C GLU A 6 42.70 14.44 -45.76
N PRO A 7 42.32 13.49 -44.89
CA PRO A 7 42.79 12.12 -44.98
C PRO A 7 41.97 11.33 -46.02
N LYS A 8 42.67 10.69 -46.96
CA LYS A 8 42.09 9.71 -47.89
C LYS A 8 41.79 8.41 -47.13
N LEU A 9 40.54 7.98 -47.17
CA LEU A 9 40.11 6.64 -46.76
C LEU A 9 40.36 5.67 -47.92
N GLU A 10 41.11 4.60 -47.66
CA GLU A 10 41.25 3.46 -48.57
C GLU A 10 40.00 2.57 -48.52
N PRO A 11 39.65 1.87 -49.61
CA PRO A 11 38.48 1.00 -49.65
C PRO A 11 38.75 -0.32 -48.91
N VAL A 12 37.81 -0.72 -48.07
CA VAL A 12 37.81 -1.99 -47.35
C VAL A 12 37.55 -3.12 -48.36
N GLU A 13 38.48 -4.07 -48.43
CA GLU A 13 38.36 -5.28 -49.26
C GLU A 13 37.28 -6.23 -48.71
N ASP A 14 36.41 -6.70 -49.60
CA ASP A 14 35.38 -7.70 -49.34
C ASP A 14 36.00 -9.06 -48.98
N VAL A 15 35.96 -9.42 -47.69
CA VAL A 15 36.33 -10.76 -47.23
C VAL A 15 35.17 -11.71 -47.45
N THR A 16 35.22 -12.47 -48.55
CA THR A 16 34.27 -13.55 -48.82
C THR A 16 34.61 -14.76 -47.95
N VAL A 17 33.87 -14.95 -46.85
CA VAL A 17 34.00 -16.16 -46.00
C VAL A 17 33.28 -17.32 -46.68
N LYS A 18 34.05 -18.25 -47.27
CA LYS A 18 33.56 -19.58 -47.65
C LYS A 18 33.34 -20.41 -46.39
N MET A 19 32.08 -20.73 -46.08
CA MET A 19 31.76 -21.79 -45.11
C MET A 19 31.65 -23.12 -45.84
N GLU A 20 32.54 -24.06 -45.51
CA GLU A 20 32.38 -25.48 -45.84
C GLU A 20 31.43 -26.15 -44.83
N PRO A 21 30.50 -27.02 -45.26
CA PRO A 21 29.67 -27.80 -44.36
C PRO A 21 30.47 -28.97 -43.77
N LEU A 22 30.67 -28.99 -42.45
CA LEU A 22 31.13 -30.17 -41.72
C LEU A 22 29.93 -31.08 -41.44
N GLU A 23 29.75 -32.10 -42.28
CA GLU A 23 28.90 -33.25 -41.97
C GLU A 23 29.63 -34.14 -40.95
N TYR A 24 29.20 -34.10 -39.68
CA TYR A 24 29.64 -35.02 -38.64
C TYR A 24 28.45 -35.85 -38.17
N SER A 25 28.28 -37.02 -38.77
CA SER A 25 27.29 -38.01 -38.37
C SER A 25 27.83 -38.85 -37.20
N PHE A 26 27.26 -38.68 -36.01
CA PHE A 26 27.44 -39.60 -34.89
C PHE A 26 26.47 -40.78 -35.00
N PRO A 27 26.91 -42.04 -34.80
CA PRO A 27 26.01 -43.17 -34.71
C PRO A 27 25.31 -43.17 -33.33
N LEU A 28 23.99 -42.98 -33.32
CA LEU A 28 23.16 -43.27 -32.17
C LEU A 28 22.99 -44.79 -32.04
N GLN A 29 23.71 -45.41 -31.11
CA GLN A 29 23.34 -46.73 -30.59
C GLN A 29 22.31 -46.53 -29.48
N GLU A 30 21.09 -47.00 -29.72
CA GLU A 30 20.05 -47.11 -28.70
C GLU A 30 20.47 -48.14 -27.62
N PRO A 31 20.40 -47.79 -26.32
CA PRO A 31 20.57 -48.77 -25.26
C PRO A 31 19.34 -49.69 -25.23
N LYS A 32 19.56 -51.00 -25.39
CA LYS A 32 18.56 -52.02 -25.08
C LYS A 32 18.25 -51.98 -23.58
N LEU A 33 17.07 -51.49 -23.22
CA LEU A 33 16.50 -51.65 -21.89
C LEU A 33 15.79 -53.01 -21.82
N GLU A 34 16.26 -53.88 -20.93
CA GLU A 34 15.53 -55.09 -20.53
C GLU A 34 14.26 -54.70 -19.74
N PRO A 35 13.14 -55.40 -19.92
CA PRO A 35 11.91 -55.11 -19.21
C PRO A 35 12.06 -55.49 -17.72
N PRO A 36 11.57 -54.64 -16.79
CA PRO A 36 11.63 -54.95 -15.36
C PRO A 36 10.63 -56.05 -15.00
N ASP A 37 11.11 -56.98 -14.17
CA ASP A 37 10.34 -58.09 -13.60
C ASP A 37 9.00 -57.66 -13.00
N GLU A 38 7.96 -58.43 -13.32
CA GLU A 38 6.59 -58.29 -12.82
C GLU A 38 6.53 -58.43 -11.30
N MET A 39 6.57 -57.30 -10.57
CA MET A 39 6.14 -57.28 -9.17
C MET A 39 4.62 -57.38 -9.09
N LYS A 40 4.13 -58.55 -8.67
CA LYS A 40 2.75 -58.80 -8.23
C LYS A 40 2.38 -57.86 -7.07
N TRP A 41 1.56 -56.85 -7.37
CA TRP A 41 0.89 -56.04 -6.37
C TRP A 41 -0.28 -56.81 -5.77
N MET A 42 -0.18 -57.20 -4.50
CA MET A 42 -1.35 -57.61 -3.71
C MET A 42 -2.09 -56.36 -3.24
N GLN A 43 -3.35 -56.20 -3.68
CA GLN A 43 -4.23 -55.14 -3.19
C GLN A 43 -4.56 -55.35 -1.70
N PRO A 44 -4.52 -54.31 -0.85
CA PRO A 44 -5.07 -54.39 0.49
C PRO A 44 -6.60 -54.46 0.42
N LYS A 45 -7.19 -55.44 1.12
CA LYS A 45 -8.63 -55.47 1.43
C LYS A 45 -8.99 -54.22 2.23
N ILE A 46 -9.85 -53.39 1.66
CA ILE A 46 -10.54 -52.30 2.36
C ILE A 46 -11.88 -52.86 2.83
N GLU A 47 -12.09 -52.92 4.15
CA GLU A 47 -13.39 -53.20 4.74
C GLU A 47 -14.34 -51.99 4.58
N PRO A 48 -15.64 -52.22 4.35
CA PRO A 48 -16.60 -51.14 4.16
C PRO A 48 -16.87 -50.45 5.51
N ILE A 49 -16.74 -49.11 5.52
CA ILE A 49 -17.24 -48.27 6.60
C ILE A 49 -18.68 -47.92 6.27
N ASP A 50 -19.59 -48.48 7.06
CA ASP A 50 -21.03 -48.18 7.08
C ASP A 50 -21.31 -46.72 7.51
N ASP A 51 -22.10 -46.05 6.69
CA ASP A 51 -23.21 -45.13 6.96
C ASP A 51 -23.17 -44.17 8.17
N PHE A 52 -23.44 -42.89 7.87
CA PHE A 52 -24.62 -42.20 8.43
C PHE A 52 -24.91 -40.92 7.61
N GLU A 53 -25.79 -41.05 6.62
CA GLU A 53 -26.68 -39.95 6.22
C GLU A 53 -27.74 -39.77 7.32
N THR A 54 -27.90 -38.55 7.82
CA THR A 54 -29.12 -38.19 8.57
C THR A 54 -29.68 -36.86 8.08
N ASN A 55 -30.91 -36.99 7.59
CA ASN A 55 -31.87 -35.97 7.23
C ASN A 55 -32.01 -34.90 8.32
N TYR A 56 -31.99 -33.62 7.92
CA TYR A 56 -32.47 -32.51 8.74
C TYR A 56 -33.86 -32.09 8.25
N GLN A 57 -34.89 -32.44 9.02
CA GLN A 57 -36.15 -31.71 9.10
C GLN A 57 -36.15 -30.88 10.40
N PRO A 58 -36.66 -29.64 10.40
CA PRO A 58 -36.69 -28.83 11.61
C PRO A 58 -37.91 -29.16 12.47
N PRO A 59 -37.80 -29.24 13.80
CA PRO A 59 -38.97 -29.28 14.65
C PRO A 59 -39.52 -27.88 14.85
N ASN A 60 -40.78 -27.73 14.44
CA ASN A 60 -41.73 -26.74 14.92
C ASN A 60 -42.15 -27.10 16.36
N GLU A 61 -42.68 -26.11 17.09
CA GLU A 61 -43.24 -26.20 18.45
C GLU A 61 -42.26 -26.20 19.63
N TYR A 62 -42.12 -25.04 20.27
CA TYR A 62 -42.41 -24.89 21.71
C TYR A 62 -42.70 -23.41 21.98
N GLN A 63 -44.00 -23.11 21.94
CA GLN A 63 -44.61 -21.90 22.48
C GLN A 63 -45.10 -22.24 23.89
N GLU A 64 -45.17 -21.23 24.75
CA GLU A 64 -45.76 -21.25 26.10
C GLU A 64 -44.91 -21.82 27.25
N SER A 65 -44.24 -20.92 27.97
CA SER A 65 -44.43 -20.79 29.42
C SER A 65 -43.85 -19.48 29.95
N LEU A 66 -44.56 -18.89 30.92
CA LEU A 66 -44.22 -17.74 31.79
C LEU A 66 -44.53 -16.32 31.30
N LYS A 67 -45.84 -16.02 31.27
CA LYS A 67 -46.38 -14.79 31.86
C LYS A 67 -46.49 -14.99 33.38
N HIS A 68 -45.89 -14.14 34.20
CA HIS A 68 -46.52 -13.54 35.38
C HIS A 68 -45.64 -12.44 36.00
N GLN A 69 -46.23 -11.23 36.07
CA GLN A 69 -46.17 -10.20 37.12
C GLN A 69 -44.83 -9.87 37.81
N PHE A 70 -44.44 -8.59 37.80
CA PHE A 70 -44.30 -7.86 39.06
C PHE A 70 -44.59 -6.37 38.89
N GLU A 71 -45.43 -5.90 39.80
CA GLU A 71 -46.03 -4.57 39.89
C GLU A 71 -45.08 -3.50 40.40
N GLN A 72 -45.39 -2.28 39.98
CA GLN A 72 -44.91 -0.99 40.41
C GLN A 72 -45.34 -0.73 41.87
N LYS A 73 -44.40 -0.39 42.77
CA LYS A 73 -44.71 0.11 44.12
C LYS A 73 -43.99 1.43 44.38
N SER A 74 -44.79 2.47 44.53
CA SER A 74 -44.45 3.80 45.05
C SER A 74 -44.43 3.79 46.58
N GLY A 75 -43.43 4.43 47.19
CA GLY A 75 -43.36 4.72 48.62
C GLY A 75 -43.06 6.20 48.85
N ILE A 76 -43.82 6.81 49.76
CA ILE A 76 -43.85 8.22 50.16
C ILE A 76 -43.22 8.34 51.58
N ILE A 77 -42.89 9.58 51.97
CA ILE A 77 -42.69 10.15 53.34
C ILE A 77 -41.21 10.14 53.81
N ASP A 78 -40.57 11.18 54.39
CA ASP A 78 -41.00 12.46 55.00
C ASP A 78 -39.88 13.52 55.01
N ASP A 79 -40.31 14.76 55.26
CA ASP A 79 -39.60 16.01 55.48
C ASP A 79 -38.73 16.08 56.75
N SER A 80 -37.61 16.80 56.67
CA SER A 80 -36.99 17.55 57.79
C SER A 80 -35.90 18.51 57.29
N GLN A 81 -36.22 19.81 57.29
CA GLN A 81 -35.34 20.99 57.14
C GLN A 81 -34.50 21.25 58.44
N PRO A 82 -33.56 22.25 58.56
CA PRO A 82 -33.47 23.52 57.82
C PRO A 82 -32.08 24.09 57.42
N SER A 83 -32.15 24.96 56.40
CA SER A 83 -31.53 26.29 56.21
C SER A 83 -30.10 26.60 56.71
N THR A 84 -29.23 27.07 55.80
CA THR A 84 -28.45 28.31 55.98
C THR A 84 -28.05 28.94 54.63
N SER A 85 -28.62 30.13 54.42
CA SER A 85 -28.17 31.29 53.65
C SER A 85 -26.75 31.30 53.03
N LEU A 86 -26.63 31.74 51.77
CA LEU A 86 -25.88 32.97 51.44
C LEU A 86 -26.20 33.46 50.01
N GLN A 87 -26.17 34.79 49.89
CA GLN A 87 -26.59 35.63 48.78
C GLN A 87 -25.76 35.53 47.49
N ASP A 88 -26.45 35.85 46.39
CA ASP A 88 -26.07 36.69 45.26
C ASP A 88 -24.59 36.81 44.87
N CYS A 89 -24.29 36.43 43.62
CA CYS A 89 -23.65 37.33 42.66
C CYS A 89 -23.94 36.86 41.22
N LYS A 90 -24.68 37.69 40.49
CA LYS A 90 -24.70 37.70 39.02
C LYS A 90 -23.32 38.12 38.53
N THR A 91 -22.73 37.32 37.65
CA THR A 91 -21.73 37.81 36.71
C THR A 91 -21.85 37.06 35.39
N GLU A 92 -22.14 37.83 34.35
CA GLU A 92 -22.04 37.47 32.94
C GLU A 92 -20.60 37.03 32.64
N PHE A 93 -20.41 35.83 32.08
CA PHE A 93 -19.20 35.47 31.36
C PHE A 93 -19.56 34.60 30.15
N GLY A 94 -18.96 34.97 29.02
CA GLY A 94 -19.38 34.59 27.68
C GLY A 94 -19.20 33.13 27.30
N HIS A 95 -19.74 32.83 26.12
CA HIS A 95 -19.55 31.59 25.37
C HIS A 95 -18.08 31.13 25.39
N VAL A 96 -17.79 30.15 26.23
CA VAL A 96 -16.60 29.31 26.10
C VAL A 96 -16.97 28.23 25.07
N ASP A 97 -16.51 28.41 23.84
CA ASP A 97 -16.45 27.32 22.87
C ASP A 97 -15.63 26.19 23.50
N HIS A 98 -16.32 25.13 23.89
CA HIS A 98 -15.68 23.88 24.27
C HIS A 98 -14.91 23.36 23.06
N LEU A 99 -13.63 23.69 22.98
CA LEU A 99 -12.63 23.00 22.18
C LEU A 99 -12.63 21.53 22.63
N VAL A 100 -13.50 20.73 22.02
CA VAL A 100 -13.53 19.28 22.16
C VAL A 100 -12.20 18.78 21.60
N ARG A 101 -11.24 18.59 22.49
CA ARG A 101 -9.93 18.02 22.18
C ARG A 101 -10.17 16.66 21.55
N SER A 102 -10.01 16.57 20.22
CA SER A 102 -10.23 15.35 19.47
C SER A 102 -9.25 14.29 19.96
N GLU A 103 -9.74 13.33 20.75
CA GLU A 103 -8.92 12.23 21.23
C GLU A 103 -8.57 11.32 20.05
N THR A 104 -7.28 11.09 19.84
CA THR A 104 -6.77 10.12 18.87
C THR A 104 -6.41 8.81 19.57
N LYS A 105 -6.60 7.68 18.89
CA LYS A 105 -6.22 6.34 19.37
C LYS A 105 -5.37 5.61 18.33
N ILE A 106 -4.52 4.70 18.79
CA ILE A 106 -3.69 3.85 17.94
C ILE A 106 -4.45 2.55 17.64
N CYS A 107 -4.46 2.13 16.38
CA CYS A 107 -5.04 0.88 15.95
C CYS A 107 -4.15 -0.30 16.32
N THR A 108 -4.71 -1.33 16.96
CA THR A 108 -3.96 -2.51 17.37
C THR A 108 -3.47 -3.35 16.18
N LEU A 109 -4.12 -3.29 15.02
CA LEU A 109 -3.75 -4.14 13.86
C LEU A 109 -2.73 -3.50 12.91
N CYS A 110 -2.74 -2.17 12.76
CA CYS A 110 -1.85 -1.47 11.82
C CYS A 110 -0.99 -0.39 12.46
N SER A 111 -1.13 -0.17 13.77
CA SER A 111 -0.41 0.86 14.53
C SER A 111 -0.67 2.30 14.06
N ALA A 112 -1.63 2.52 13.16
CA ALA A 112 -2.00 3.84 12.70
C ALA A 112 -2.77 4.61 13.78
N THR A 113 -2.45 5.91 13.93
CA THR A 113 -3.19 6.82 14.80
C THR A 113 -4.40 7.37 14.06
N GLN A 114 -5.60 7.13 14.59
CA GLN A 114 -6.86 7.57 14.02
C GLN A 114 -7.68 8.39 15.02
N GLN A 115 -8.64 9.17 14.51
CA GLN A 115 -9.62 9.83 15.37
C GLN A 115 -10.54 8.79 16.02
N ARG A 116 -11.01 9.09 17.24
CA ARG A 116 -11.80 8.14 18.05
C ARG A 116 -13.09 7.68 17.39
N ASP A 117 -13.69 8.49 16.52
CA ASP A 117 -14.89 8.18 15.74
C ASP A 117 -14.63 7.18 14.60
N LYS A 118 -13.42 7.17 14.03
CA LYS A 118 -12.97 6.20 13.01
C LYS A 118 -12.46 4.87 13.57
N MET A 119 -12.65 4.66 14.86
CA MET A 119 -12.04 3.59 15.63
C MET A 119 -13.12 2.80 16.35
N ARG A 120 -13.15 1.48 16.14
CA ARG A 120 -14.08 0.58 16.80
C ARG A 120 -13.39 -0.21 17.89
N ALA A 121 -13.98 -0.21 19.08
CA ALA A 121 -13.53 -1.06 20.17
C ALA A 121 -13.90 -2.53 19.86
N VAL A 122 -12.93 -3.42 19.92
CA VAL A 122 -13.12 -4.86 19.75
C VAL A 122 -13.42 -5.45 21.12
N THR A 123 -14.71 -5.56 21.46
CA THR A 123 -15.17 -5.91 22.81
C THR A 123 -15.20 -7.41 23.06
N SER A 124 -15.41 -8.22 22.01
CA SER A 124 -15.46 -9.68 22.17
C SER A 124 -14.18 -10.36 21.70
N LYS A 125 -13.77 -11.40 22.45
CA LYS A 125 -12.65 -12.28 22.08
C LYS A 125 -12.88 -12.94 20.71
N MET A 126 -14.15 -13.14 20.32
CA MET A 126 -14.50 -13.73 19.02
C MET A 126 -14.29 -12.74 17.87
N GLN A 127 -14.75 -11.49 17.96
CA GLN A 127 -14.45 -10.45 16.96
C GLN A 127 -12.94 -10.27 16.76
N ARG A 128 -12.19 -10.29 17.87
CA ARG A 128 -10.72 -10.25 17.81
C ARG A 128 -10.14 -11.43 17.05
N THR A 129 -10.64 -12.63 17.31
CA THR A 129 -10.22 -13.84 16.59
C THR A 129 -10.48 -13.69 15.09
N VAL A 130 -11.65 -13.18 14.69
CA VAL A 130 -12.01 -12.95 13.28
C VAL A 130 -11.04 -11.98 12.60
N LEU A 131 -10.83 -10.81 13.20
CA LEU A 131 -9.92 -9.79 12.67
C LEU A 131 -8.47 -10.28 12.55
N ILE A 132 -7.96 -11.00 13.55
CA ILE A 132 -6.59 -11.52 13.56
C ILE A 132 -6.43 -12.67 12.54
N VAL A 133 -7.41 -13.56 12.43
CA VAL A 133 -7.37 -14.64 11.41
C VAL A 133 -7.39 -14.05 10.00
N ALA A 134 -8.15 -12.97 9.77
CA ALA A 134 -8.14 -12.26 8.49
C ALA A 134 -6.73 -11.76 8.13
N ARG A 135 -6.02 -11.17 9.10
CA ARG A 135 -4.63 -10.70 8.91
C ARG A 135 -3.63 -11.84 8.73
N LEU A 136 -3.81 -12.96 9.42
CA LEU A 136 -3.00 -14.17 9.23
C LEU A 136 -3.19 -14.75 7.82
N LEU A 137 -4.44 -14.81 7.33
CA LEU A 137 -4.73 -15.24 5.95
C LEU A 137 -4.08 -14.34 4.90
N GLN A 138 -3.94 -13.05 5.23
CA GLN A 138 -3.22 -12.09 4.40
C GLN A 138 -1.70 -12.15 4.54
N SER A 139 -1.16 -12.98 5.45
CA SER A 139 0.26 -13.01 5.81
C SER A 139 0.82 -11.65 6.26
N LEU A 140 -0.02 -10.76 6.79
CA LEU A 140 0.39 -9.44 7.29
C LEU A 140 0.95 -9.49 8.71
N ILE A 141 0.62 -10.57 9.43
CA ILE A 141 1.10 -10.83 10.78
C ILE A 141 1.50 -12.30 10.89
N THR A 142 2.43 -12.59 11.78
CA THR A 142 2.85 -13.93 12.15
C THR A 142 1.93 -14.52 13.22
N MET A 143 1.96 -15.85 13.38
CA MET A 143 1.21 -16.52 14.44
C MET A 143 1.67 -16.11 15.86
N LYS A 144 2.93 -15.69 16.01
CA LYS A 144 3.47 -15.19 17.28
C LYS A 144 2.82 -13.84 17.64
N GLU A 145 2.83 -12.88 16.72
CA GLU A 145 2.19 -11.57 16.89
C GLU A 145 0.67 -11.72 17.10
N ALA A 146 0.03 -12.65 16.39
CA ALA A 146 -1.38 -12.97 16.57
C ALA A 146 -1.71 -13.42 18.01
N LYS A 147 -0.86 -14.27 18.61
CA LYS A 147 -1.03 -14.72 20.00
C LYS A 147 -0.82 -13.58 21.00
N GLU A 148 0.13 -12.69 20.75
CA GLU A 148 0.38 -11.49 21.55
C GLU A 148 -0.83 -10.54 21.52
N MET A 149 -1.33 -10.20 20.34
CA MET A 149 -2.53 -9.37 20.17
C MET A 149 -3.78 -10.00 20.81
N MET A 150 -3.88 -11.33 20.79
CA MET A 150 -4.97 -12.04 21.47
C MET A 150 -4.93 -11.90 22.99
N SER A 151 -3.76 -11.62 23.58
CA SER A 151 -3.58 -11.44 25.03
C SER A 151 -3.95 -10.04 25.53
N GLU A 152 -3.94 -9.02 24.66
CA GLU A 152 -4.25 -7.65 25.05
C GLU A 152 -5.72 -7.46 25.43
N ILE A 153 -6.01 -6.78 26.53
CA ILE A 153 -7.39 -6.66 27.03
C ILE A 153 -8.20 -5.65 26.18
N HIS A 154 -7.55 -4.62 25.66
CA HIS A 154 -8.20 -3.52 24.96
C HIS A 154 -7.68 -3.40 23.53
N ASN A 155 -8.43 -3.95 22.58
CA ASN A 155 -8.14 -3.80 21.17
C ASN A 155 -9.04 -2.71 20.59
N VAL A 156 -8.43 -1.72 19.94
CA VAL A 156 -9.16 -0.70 19.19
C VAL A 156 -8.66 -0.77 17.76
N VAL A 157 -9.56 -0.85 16.81
CA VAL A 157 -9.22 -1.17 15.42
C VAL A 157 -9.90 -0.16 14.49
N CYS A 158 -9.17 0.26 13.44
CA CYS A 158 -9.70 1.13 12.39
C CYS A 158 -10.97 0.54 11.77
N GLU A 159 -11.93 1.39 11.44
CA GLU A 159 -13.16 0.95 10.76
C GLU A 159 -12.88 0.24 9.43
N SER A 160 -11.90 0.72 8.65
CA SER A 160 -11.45 0.09 7.40
C SER A 160 -11.08 -1.39 7.56
N HIS A 161 -10.47 -1.76 8.69
CA HIS A 161 -10.08 -3.15 8.91
C HIS A 161 -11.26 -4.09 9.17
N PHE A 162 -12.40 -3.57 9.63
CA PHE A 162 -13.62 -4.37 9.68
C PHE A 162 -14.12 -4.68 8.28
N GLU A 163 -14.12 -3.69 7.39
CA GLU A 163 -14.55 -3.83 5.99
C GLU A 163 -13.61 -4.74 5.20
N GLU A 164 -12.30 -4.53 5.29
CA GLU A 164 -11.29 -5.40 4.67
C GLU A 164 -11.44 -6.85 5.14
N SER A 165 -11.69 -7.06 6.44
CA SER A 165 -11.83 -8.39 7.01
C SER A 165 -13.02 -9.14 6.44
N VAL A 166 -14.12 -8.45 6.15
CA VAL A 166 -15.31 -9.05 5.54
C VAL A 166 -14.99 -9.61 4.15
N GLY A 167 -14.27 -8.84 3.32
CA GLY A 167 -13.90 -9.26 1.96
C GLY A 167 -12.97 -10.47 1.92
N ILE A 168 -12.11 -10.64 2.93
CA ILE A 168 -11.17 -11.79 3.00
C ILE A 168 -11.92 -13.11 3.17
N PHE A 169 -13.04 -13.12 3.90
CA PHE A 169 -13.80 -14.35 4.16
C PHE A 169 -14.83 -14.68 3.08
N ASP A 170 -15.13 -13.74 2.18
CA ASP A 170 -16.05 -13.94 1.07
C ASP A 170 -15.39 -14.71 -0.08
N VAL A 171 -14.09 -14.48 -0.29
CA VAL A 171 -13.29 -15.29 -1.20
C VAL A 171 -13.11 -16.68 -0.59
N SER A 172 -13.23 -17.73 -1.40
CA SER A 172 -13.13 -19.14 -1.00
C SER A 172 -11.73 -19.54 -0.51
N TYR A 173 -11.13 -18.80 0.41
CA TYR A 173 -9.93 -19.20 1.13
C TYR A 173 -10.14 -20.61 1.66
N GLY A 174 -9.17 -21.48 1.36
CA GLY A 174 -9.28 -22.91 1.63
C GLY A 174 -9.72 -23.13 3.07
N LYS A 175 -10.93 -23.69 3.27
CA LYS A 175 -11.52 -23.96 4.59
C LYS A 175 -10.55 -24.70 5.52
N LYS A 176 -9.63 -25.48 4.96
CA LYS A 176 -8.56 -26.21 5.66
C LYS A 176 -7.55 -25.26 6.32
N GLU A 177 -7.12 -24.21 5.62
CA GLU A 177 -6.14 -23.25 6.13
C GLU A 177 -6.74 -22.40 7.25
N MET A 178 -7.92 -21.84 7.01
CA MET A 178 -8.64 -21.08 8.02
C MET A 178 -8.91 -21.93 9.27
N ARG A 179 -9.30 -23.21 9.11
CA ARG A 179 -9.48 -24.14 10.24
C ARG A 179 -8.18 -24.36 11.00
N ARG A 180 -7.05 -24.50 10.32
CA ARG A 180 -5.73 -24.64 10.94
C ARG A 180 -5.38 -23.41 11.78
N LEU A 181 -5.49 -22.21 11.19
CA LEU A 181 -5.19 -20.95 11.87
C LEU A 181 -6.09 -20.74 13.11
N VAL A 182 -7.39 -21.01 13.00
CA VAL A 182 -8.33 -20.91 14.13
C VAL A 182 -7.98 -21.89 15.24
N LYS A 183 -7.66 -23.14 14.89
CA LYS A 183 -7.27 -24.17 15.88
C LYS A 183 -5.97 -23.79 16.58
N GLU A 184 -5.01 -23.23 15.87
CA GLU A 184 -3.73 -22.83 16.45
C GLU A 184 -3.85 -21.56 17.30
N LEU A 185 -4.59 -20.56 16.83
CA LEU A 185 -4.79 -19.31 17.54
C LEU A 185 -5.69 -19.49 18.77
N ARG A 186 -6.69 -20.37 18.68
CA ARG A 186 -7.68 -20.58 19.75
C ARG A 186 -8.16 -22.04 19.79
N PRO A 187 -7.38 -22.95 20.39
CA PRO A 187 -7.63 -24.41 20.34
C PRO A 187 -8.94 -24.88 20.98
N GLY A 188 -9.63 -24.04 21.77
CA GLY A 188 -10.93 -24.35 22.37
C GLY A 188 -12.15 -23.91 21.56
N ILE A 189 -11.99 -23.26 20.40
CA ILE A 189 -13.13 -22.87 19.55
C ILE A 189 -13.49 -24.01 18.60
N LYS A 190 -14.79 -24.33 18.51
CA LYS A 190 -15.31 -25.13 17.40
C LYS A 190 -15.33 -24.29 16.13
N PHE A 191 -14.85 -24.86 15.03
CA PHE A 191 -14.78 -24.14 13.76
C PHE A 191 -16.16 -23.62 13.29
N GLY A 192 -17.25 -24.33 13.57
CA GLY A 192 -18.61 -23.87 13.29
C GLY A 192 -18.97 -22.56 14.00
N ASP A 193 -18.58 -22.40 15.28
CA ASP A 193 -18.81 -21.17 16.04
C ASP A 193 -18.04 -19.99 15.44
N PHE A 194 -16.85 -20.25 14.90
CA PHE A 194 -16.05 -19.26 14.20
C PHE A 194 -16.71 -18.82 12.88
N ILE A 195 -17.23 -19.77 12.09
CA ILE A 195 -17.97 -19.45 10.87
C ILE A 195 -19.23 -18.62 11.19
N GLN A 196 -19.98 -19.02 12.22
CA GLN A 196 -21.15 -18.26 12.67
C GLN A 196 -20.76 -16.85 13.16
N ALA A 197 -19.58 -16.72 13.77
CA ALA A 197 -19.05 -15.42 14.15
C ALA A 197 -18.70 -14.54 12.94
N ILE A 198 -18.11 -15.10 11.87
CA ILE A 198 -17.88 -14.39 10.61
C ILE A 198 -19.21 -13.91 10.02
N GLN A 199 -20.22 -14.77 9.95
CA GLN A 199 -21.54 -14.39 9.42
C GLN A 199 -22.18 -13.25 10.22
N ARG A 200 -22.11 -13.30 11.56
CA ARG A 200 -22.57 -12.19 12.42
C ARG A 200 -21.72 -10.93 12.25
N PHE A 201 -20.42 -11.10 11.99
CA PHE A 201 -19.48 -9.99 11.76
C PHE A 201 -19.81 -9.26 10.45
N GLN A 202 -20.21 -10.00 9.41
CA GLN A 202 -20.66 -9.48 8.12
C GLN A 202 -22.05 -8.84 8.20
N GLY A 203 -23.03 -9.50 8.83
CA GLY A 203 -24.42 -9.03 8.89
C GLY A 203 -24.63 -7.78 9.75
N LYS A 204 -23.77 -7.51 10.74
CA LYS A 204 -23.90 -6.35 11.64
C LYS A 204 -23.43 -5.01 11.06
N GLN A 205 -22.98 -4.95 9.80
CA GLN A 205 -22.67 -3.65 9.19
C GLN A 205 -23.92 -2.82 8.81
N GLY A 206 -25.13 -3.40 8.84
CA GLY A 206 -26.38 -2.69 8.57
C GLY A 206 -27.00 -1.94 9.76
N GLU A 207 -26.67 -2.32 11.01
CA GLU A 207 -27.20 -1.67 12.21
C GLU A 207 -26.08 -0.89 12.92
N LYS A 208 -26.07 0.43 12.76
CA LYS A 208 -25.25 1.32 13.60
C LYS A 208 -25.68 1.13 15.06
N MET A 209 -24.93 0.33 15.83
CA MET A 209 -25.10 0.21 17.29
C MET A 209 -24.79 1.55 17.96
N GLN A 210 -25.78 2.44 18.02
CA GLN A 210 -25.82 3.50 19.02
C GLN A 210 -26.14 2.83 20.35
N HIS A 211 -25.15 2.74 21.23
CA HIS A 211 -25.27 2.83 22.70
C HIS A 211 -23.92 2.46 23.32
N VAL A 212 -23.03 3.45 23.43
CA VAL A 212 -21.92 3.36 24.38
C VAL A 212 -22.44 3.89 25.72
N ALA A 213 -22.66 2.99 26.67
CA ALA A 213 -22.95 3.34 28.05
C ALA A 213 -21.80 4.20 28.61
N LYS A 214 -22.14 5.33 29.23
CA LYS A 214 -21.21 6.22 29.95
C LYS A 214 -20.55 5.44 31.10
N ILE A 215 -19.30 5.03 30.92
CA ILE A 215 -18.46 4.54 32.03
C ILE A 215 -17.91 5.77 32.75
N LYS A 216 -18.26 5.93 34.04
CA LYS A 216 -17.68 6.97 34.92
C LYS A 216 -16.18 6.70 35.13
N PRO A 217 -15.29 7.71 34.98
CA PRO A 217 -13.87 7.52 35.21
C PRO A 217 -13.59 7.45 36.72
N VAL A 218 -12.91 6.38 37.14
CA VAL A 218 -12.30 6.26 38.47
C VAL A 218 -10.91 6.90 38.40
N SER A 219 -10.69 7.91 39.23
CA SER A 219 -9.44 8.65 39.36
C SER A 219 -8.38 7.84 40.12
N ILE A 220 -7.26 7.52 39.46
CA ILE A 220 -6.04 7.00 40.09
C ILE A 220 -5.00 8.13 40.10
N PRO A 221 -4.32 8.40 41.24
CA PRO A 221 -3.33 9.48 41.33
C PRO A 221 -2.01 9.07 40.67
N SER A 222 -1.62 9.78 39.60
CA SER A 222 -0.30 9.62 38.96
C SER A 222 0.77 10.43 39.69
N LYS A 223 1.80 9.72 40.18
CA LYS A 223 3.08 10.31 40.58
C LYS A 223 3.84 10.79 39.34
N THR A 224 4.25 12.04 39.37
CA THR A 224 5.05 12.72 38.35
C THR A 224 6.51 12.27 38.40
N THR A 225 6.98 11.61 37.34
CA THR A 225 8.42 11.54 37.01
C THR A 225 8.65 12.39 35.76
N HIS A 226 9.57 13.36 35.90
CA HIS A 226 10.02 14.24 34.82
C HIS A 226 10.60 13.41 33.67
N LYS A 227 9.84 13.24 32.58
CA LYS A 227 10.35 12.78 31.30
C LYS A 227 10.77 13.99 30.46
N SER A 228 11.98 13.93 29.92
CA SER A 228 12.50 14.90 28.96
C SER A 228 11.57 15.03 27.75
N PRO A 229 11.55 16.20 27.07
CA PRO A 229 10.67 16.42 25.93
C PRO A 229 11.10 15.50 24.79
N GLN A 230 10.36 14.42 24.58
CA GLN A 230 10.51 13.57 23.40
C GLN A 230 10.17 14.44 22.17
N LYS A 231 11.18 14.73 21.35
CA LYS A 231 11.00 15.38 20.06
C LYS A 231 10.17 14.44 19.18
N THR A 232 8.93 14.81 18.94
CA THR A 232 8.03 14.11 18.02
C THR A 232 8.43 14.48 16.59
N GLU A 233 9.21 13.62 15.95
CA GLU A 233 9.49 13.67 14.52
C GLU A 233 8.41 12.91 13.75
N GLY A 234 8.12 13.33 12.52
CA GLY A 234 7.17 12.68 11.62
C GLY A 234 7.74 12.53 10.21
N HIS A 235 7.20 11.61 9.42
CA HIS A 235 7.59 11.42 8.03
C HIS A 235 6.64 12.16 7.09
N CYS A 236 7.20 12.88 6.12
CA CYS A 236 6.43 13.50 5.04
C CYS A 236 5.84 12.42 4.13
N SER A 237 4.53 12.41 3.92
CA SER A 237 3.89 11.50 2.98
C SER A 237 4.37 11.70 1.54
N LEU A 238 4.75 12.93 1.17
CA LEU A 238 5.12 13.26 -0.21
C LEU A 238 6.58 12.97 -0.56
N CYS A 239 7.51 13.31 0.34
CA CYS A 239 8.96 13.18 0.10
C CYS A 239 9.67 12.17 1.01
N SER A 240 8.94 11.52 1.92
CA SER A 240 9.44 10.52 2.88
C SER A 240 10.51 11.01 3.87
N LYS A 241 10.92 12.27 3.81
CA LYS A 241 11.87 12.86 4.75
C LYS A 241 11.27 12.92 6.16
N CYS A 242 12.09 12.58 7.16
CA CYS A 242 11.79 12.84 8.57
C CYS A 242 11.93 14.34 8.84
N GLN A 243 10.91 14.95 9.45
CA GLN A 243 10.94 16.35 9.85
C GLN A 243 10.31 16.53 11.23
N PRO A 244 10.67 17.59 11.97
CA PRO A 244 9.94 17.99 13.17
C PRO A 244 8.47 18.27 12.85
N LEU A 245 7.55 17.80 13.70
CA LEU A 245 6.11 18.07 13.51
C LEU A 245 5.76 19.56 13.47
N SER A 246 6.62 20.46 13.97
CA SER A 246 6.43 21.92 13.91
C SER A 246 6.52 22.50 12.50
N ILE A 247 7.16 21.81 11.56
CA ILE A 247 7.29 22.24 10.15
C ILE A 247 6.53 21.32 9.20
N MET A 248 5.56 20.59 9.74
CA MET A 248 4.69 19.69 9.01
C MET A 248 3.25 20.03 9.30
N SER A 249 2.41 19.91 8.28
CA SER A 249 0.98 20.10 8.40
C SER A 249 0.25 18.83 8.04
N LYS A 250 -0.70 18.43 8.90
CA LYS A 250 -1.69 17.41 8.54
C LYS A 250 -2.66 18.01 7.53
N ILE A 251 -2.84 17.37 6.39
CA ILE A 251 -3.79 17.83 5.38
C ILE A 251 -5.16 17.21 5.68
N PRO A 252 -6.20 18.00 5.98
CA PRO A 252 -7.49 17.48 6.43
C PRO A 252 -8.42 17.08 5.27
N ASN A 253 -8.21 17.64 4.08
CA ASN A 253 -9.11 17.49 2.93
C ASN A 253 -8.31 17.10 1.67
N VAL A 254 -8.87 16.19 0.88
CA VAL A 254 -8.36 15.79 -0.44
C VAL A 254 -8.24 16.96 -1.40
N ASP A 255 -9.09 17.98 -1.28
CA ASP A 255 -9.01 19.21 -2.08
C ASP A 255 -7.66 19.92 -1.89
N HIS A 256 -7.15 19.97 -0.67
CA HIS A 256 -5.84 20.59 -0.41
C HIS A 256 -4.68 19.69 -0.88
N ILE A 257 -4.90 18.38 -0.94
CA ILE A 257 -3.93 17.44 -1.52
C ILE A 257 -3.81 17.68 -3.04
N LEU A 258 -4.92 18.01 -3.72
CA LEU A 258 -4.91 18.33 -5.15
C LEU A 258 -3.88 19.40 -5.48
N VAL A 259 -3.89 20.54 -4.76
CA VAL A 259 -2.97 21.66 -5.04
C VAL A 259 -1.51 21.21 -4.93
N ILE A 260 -1.18 20.45 -3.88
CA ILE A 260 0.17 19.96 -3.64
C ILE A 260 0.61 18.95 -4.72
N ILE A 261 -0.29 18.04 -5.11
CA ILE A 261 -0.02 17.01 -6.12
C ILE A 261 0.12 17.62 -7.51
N ILE A 262 -0.74 18.56 -7.88
CA ILE A 262 -0.66 19.26 -9.16
C ILE A 262 0.64 20.06 -9.24
N GLY A 263 0.99 20.83 -8.21
CA GLY A 263 2.30 21.50 -8.15
C GLY A 263 3.47 20.51 -8.28
N SER A 264 3.37 19.32 -7.67
CA SER A 264 4.40 18.27 -7.76
C SER A 264 4.51 17.64 -9.15
N ILE A 265 3.40 17.53 -9.88
CA ILE A 265 3.34 17.06 -11.28
C ILE A 265 3.97 18.09 -12.20
N LEU A 266 3.61 19.38 -12.05
CA LEU A 266 4.19 20.48 -12.81
C LEU A 266 5.71 20.58 -12.60
N ARG A 267 6.17 20.33 -11.37
CA ARG A 267 7.60 20.23 -11.03
C ARG A 267 8.29 18.96 -11.55
N GLN A 268 7.54 18.04 -12.17
CA GLN A 268 8.00 16.71 -12.63
C GLN A 268 8.60 15.84 -11.53
N THR A 269 8.22 16.09 -10.28
CA THR A 269 8.61 15.25 -9.13
C THR A 269 7.62 14.13 -8.88
N TYR A 270 6.41 14.25 -9.41
CA TYR A 270 5.39 13.21 -9.47
C TYR A 270 4.92 13.02 -10.91
N THR A 271 4.71 11.76 -11.29
CA THR A 271 3.93 11.41 -12.48
C THR A 271 2.44 11.29 -12.12
N ILE A 272 1.57 11.38 -13.11
CA ILE A 272 0.11 11.19 -12.93
C ILE A 272 -0.19 9.83 -12.28
N ALA A 273 0.46 8.75 -12.73
CA ALA A 273 0.26 7.42 -12.14
C ALA A 273 0.70 7.36 -10.66
N GLN A 274 1.82 8.02 -10.31
CA GLN A 274 2.25 8.09 -8.91
C GLN A 274 1.28 8.90 -8.05
N ALA A 275 0.72 9.98 -8.60
CA ALA A 275 -0.30 10.78 -7.91
C ALA A 275 -1.57 9.96 -7.63
N GLN A 276 -2.05 9.18 -8.62
CA GLN A 276 -3.19 8.29 -8.44
C GLN A 276 -2.94 7.22 -7.37
N ILE A 277 -1.77 6.58 -7.40
CA ILE A 277 -1.37 5.60 -6.37
C ILE A 277 -1.30 6.27 -4.98
N PHE A 278 -0.71 7.46 -4.90
CA PHE A 278 -0.61 8.21 -3.65
C PHE A 278 -1.99 8.48 -3.04
N LEU A 279 -2.95 8.93 -3.86
CA LEU A 279 -4.31 9.21 -3.41
C LEU A 279 -5.08 7.97 -2.96
N GLN A 280 -4.76 6.79 -3.50
CA GLN A 280 -5.38 5.53 -3.08
C GLN A 280 -4.83 4.97 -1.77
N LEU A 281 -3.58 5.31 -1.42
CA LEU A 281 -2.88 4.70 -0.30
C LEU A 281 -2.92 5.53 0.98
N VAL A 282 -3.23 6.84 0.90
CA VAL A 282 -3.05 7.74 2.04
C VAL A 282 -4.37 8.21 2.63
N ASP A 283 -4.75 7.61 3.76
CA ASP A 283 -5.90 8.03 4.57
C ASP A 283 -5.66 9.33 5.35
N THR A 284 -4.41 9.60 5.72
CA THR A 284 -3.99 10.83 6.40
C THR A 284 -2.60 11.27 5.93
N CYS A 285 -2.53 12.45 5.32
CA CYS A 285 -1.27 13.02 4.81
C CYS A 285 -0.66 13.98 5.84
N TYR A 286 0.61 13.77 6.19
CA TYR A 286 1.45 14.78 6.83
C TYR A 286 2.45 15.28 5.81
N ILE A 287 2.43 16.57 5.49
CA ILE A 287 3.26 17.15 4.43
C ILE A 287 4.13 18.26 5.01
N CYS A 288 5.42 18.26 4.65
CA CYS A 288 6.35 19.32 5.03
C CYS A 288 5.95 20.66 4.40
N HIS A 289 6.13 21.74 5.16
CA HIS A 289 5.80 23.10 4.72
C HIS A 289 6.49 23.53 3.42
N GLU A 290 7.70 23.00 3.13
CA GLU A 290 8.43 23.22 1.88
C GLU A 290 7.60 22.90 0.62
N HIS A 291 6.72 21.90 0.69
CA HIS A 291 5.91 21.50 -0.47
C HIS A 291 4.76 22.46 -0.76
N PHE A 292 4.34 23.27 0.21
CA PHE A 292 3.24 24.21 0.04
C PHE A 292 3.67 25.37 -0.84
N SER A 293 4.77 26.04 -0.46
CA SER A 293 5.31 27.15 -1.24
C SER A 293 5.76 26.69 -2.63
N SER A 294 6.45 25.54 -2.72
CA SER A 294 6.86 25.00 -4.01
C SER A 294 5.69 24.66 -4.91
N ALA A 295 4.59 24.08 -4.38
CA ALA A 295 3.42 23.78 -5.19
C ALA A 295 2.75 25.06 -5.73
N CYS A 296 2.60 26.08 -4.87
CA CYS A 296 2.02 27.36 -5.27
C CYS A 296 2.85 28.04 -6.36
N GLN A 297 4.17 28.09 -6.20
CA GLN A 297 5.09 28.69 -7.17
C GLN A 297 5.02 28.02 -8.53
N GLU A 298 4.99 26.68 -8.59
CA GLU A 298 4.93 25.97 -9.86
C GLU A 298 3.57 26.16 -10.56
N ILE A 299 2.47 26.22 -9.82
CA ILE A 299 1.14 26.52 -10.38
C ILE A 299 1.09 27.96 -10.91
N CYS A 300 1.54 28.95 -10.11
CA CYS A 300 1.62 30.36 -10.55
C CYS A 300 2.45 30.49 -11.84
N LYS A 301 3.65 29.89 -11.86
CA LYS A 301 4.54 29.89 -13.01
C LYS A 301 3.92 29.25 -14.24
N PHE A 302 3.24 28.11 -14.08
CA PHE A 302 2.56 27.43 -15.18
C PHE A 302 1.44 28.28 -15.77
N LEU A 303 0.60 28.87 -14.91
CA LEU A 303 -0.53 29.71 -15.30
C LEU A 303 -0.11 31.11 -15.78
N GLY A 304 1.15 31.52 -15.57
CA GLY A 304 1.63 32.85 -15.93
C GLY A 304 1.09 33.97 -15.03
N ILE A 305 0.80 33.64 -13.76
CA ILE A 305 0.29 34.57 -12.75
C ILE A 305 1.30 34.73 -11.62
N GLU A 306 1.24 35.85 -10.90
CA GLU A 306 2.14 36.11 -9.76
C GLU A 306 1.61 35.50 -8.45
N ASP A 307 0.29 35.34 -8.34
CA ASP A 307 -0.39 34.97 -7.11
C ASP A 307 -1.55 34.00 -7.40
N LEU A 308 -1.71 32.96 -6.59
CA LEU A 308 -2.78 31.96 -6.75
C LEU A 308 -4.18 32.54 -6.62
N ARG A 309 -4.34 33.69 -5.95
CA ARG A 309 -5.61 34.42 -5.86
C ARG A 309 -6.06 34.99 -7.20
N LEU A 310 -5.16 35.05 -8.19
CA LEU A 310 -5.41 35.55 -9.54
C LEU A 310 -5.65 34.41 -10.55
N VAL A 311 -5.95 33.19 -10.09
CA VAL A 311 -6.18 32.04 -10.98
C VAL A 311 -7.31 32.29 -12.00
N SER A 312 -8.34 33.07 -11.66
CA SER A 312 -9.40 33.46 -12.60
C SER A 312 -8.94 34.39 -13.72
N THR A 313 -7.79 35.05 -13.57
CA THR A 313 -7.27 35.98 -14.58
C THR A 313 -6.25 35.35 -15.50
N CYS A 314 -5.98 34.05 -15.38
CA CYS A 314 -5.01 33.37 -16.24
C CYS A 314 -5.53 33.17 -17.67
N GLU A 315 -4.61 32.94 -18.61
CA GLU A 315 -4.97 32.61 -19.99
C GLU A 315 -5.75 31.30 -20.04
N MET A 316 -6.91 31.31 -20.72
CA MET A 316 -7.78 30.12 -20.80
C MET A 316 -7.06 28.89 -21.35
N ASP A 317 -6.15 29.04 -22.31
CA ASP A 317 -5.38 27.93 -22.88
C ASP A 317 -4.51 27.23 -21.83
N ARG A 318 -3.89 28.00 -20.93
CA ARG A 318 -3.07 27.46 -19.82
C ARG A 318 -3.93 26.78 -18.77
N LEU A 319 -5.12 27.35 -18.47
CA LEU A 319 -6.06 26.71 -17.57
C LEU A 319 -6.54 25.37 -18.13
N VAL A 320 -6.87 25.32 -19.42
CA VAL A 320 -7.25 24.07 -20.11
C VAL A 320 -6.13 23.04 -20.04
N GLU A 321 -4.88 23.43 -20.25
CA GLU A 321 -3.73 22.53 -20.14
C GLU A 321 -3.53 22.01 -18.69
N LEU A 322 -3.67 22.88 -17.69
CA LEU A 322 -3.64 22.48 -16.27
C LEU A 322 -4.75 21.46 -15.98
N MET A 323 -5.96 21.71 -16.48
CA MET A 323 -7.12 20.85 -16.30
C MET A 323 -6.94 19.47 -16.93
N GLN A 324 -6.14 19.32 -17.99
CA GLN A 324 -5.82 17.98 -18.51
C GLN A 324 -5.06 17.12 -17.48
N SER A 325 -4.18 17.75 -16.69
CA SER A 325 -3.48 17.07 -15.60
C SER A 325 -4.41 16.81 -14.42
N VAL A 326 -5.24 17.80 -14.05
CA VAL A 326 -6.22 17.65 -12.98
C VAL A 326 -7.20 16.53 -13.30
N ASN A 327 -7.83 16.51 -14.46
CA ASN A 327 -8.87 15.54 -14.81
C ASN A 327 -8.36 14.09 -14.90
N ARG A 328 -7.06 13.90 -15.10
CA ARG A 328 -6.45 12.56 -15.03
C ARG A 328 -6.30 12.06 -13.59
N VAL A 329 -6.22 12.96 -12.61
CA VAL A 329 -6.06 12.63 -11.18
C VAL A 329 -7.40 12.74 -10.43
N PHE A 330 -8.21 13.73 -10.76
CA PHE A 330 -9.51 14.07 -10.18
C PHE A 330 -10.54 14.31 -11.29
N PRO A 331 -11.09 13.24 -11.90
CA PRO A 331 -11.94 13.35 -13.09
C PRO A 331 -13.26 14.12 -12.90
N SER A 332 -13.70 14.27 -11.64
CA SER A 332 -14.97 14.93 -11.30
C SER A 332 -14.85 16.44 -11.06
N TYR A 333 -13.65 17.02 -11.17
CA TYR A 333 -13.41 18.41 -10.77
C TYR A 333 -13.59 19.33 -11.98
N SER A 334 -14.46 20.33 -11.84
CA SER A 334 -14.59 21.41 -12.81
C SER A 334 -13.49 22.46 -12.62
N ASP A 335 -13.27 23.28 -13.64
CA ASP A 335 -12.45 24.49 -13.60
C ASP A 335 -12.81 25.41 -12.43
N ALA A 336 -14.09 25.74 -12.26
CA ALA A 336 -14.58 26.56 -11.15
C ALA A 336 -14.28 25.93 -9.78
N LYS A 337 -14.35 24.59 -9.69
CA LYS A 337 -14.03 23.90 -8.44
C LYS A 337 -12.53 23.95 -8.15
N VAL A 338 -11.68 23.78 -9.16
CA VAL A 338 -10.23 23.89 -9.02
C VAL A 338 -9.84 25.30 -8.60
N GLU A 339 -10.48 26.32 -9.19
CA GLU A 339 -10.28 27.72 -8.81
C GLU A 339 -10.55 27.96 -7.32
N GLU A 340 -11.74 27.56 -6.84
CA GLU A 340 -12.14 27.66 -5.43
C GLU A 340 -11.13 26.98 -4.50
N ILE A 341 -10.71 25.76 -4.86
CA ILE A 341 -9.78 24.96 -4.08
C ILE A 341 -8.40 25.62 -3.99
N VAL A 342 -7.88 26.14 -5.10
CA VAL A 342 -6.56 26.78 -5.17
C VAL A 342 -6.54 28.05 -4.30
N ILE A 343 -7.59 28.86 -4.37
CA ILE A 343 -7.74 30.07 -3.54
C ILE A 343 -7.86 29.68 -2.06
N SER A 344 -8.75 28.74 -1.73
CA SER A 344 -8.96 28.24 -0.37
C SER A 344 -7.67 27.68 0.25
N PHE A 345 -6.90 26.92 -0.53
CA PHE A 345 -5.62 26.38 -0.10
C PHE A 345 -4.63 27.50 0.25
N TYR A 346 -4.49 28.49 -0.64
CA TYR A 346 -3.56 29.60 -0.42
C TYR A 346 -3.93 30.39 0.86
N GLU A 347 -5.20 30.76 1.03
CA GLU A 347 -5.63 31.51 2.22
C GLU A 347 -5.46 30.70 3.51
N THR A 348 -5.77 29.40 3.47
CA THR A 348 -5.61 28.51 4.63
C THR A 348 -4.15 28.39 5.06
N TYR A 349 -3.22 28.29 4.10
CA TYR A 349 -1.80 28.06 4.38
C TYR A 349 -0.91 29.27 4.15
N LYS A 350 -1.48 30.47 4.02
CA LYS A 350 -0.77 31.71 3.69
C LYS A 350 0.47 31.94 4.57
N LYS A 351 0.30 31.83 5.89
CA LYS A 351 1.40 31.99 6.85
C LYS A 351 2.54 31.00 6.63
N VAL A 352 2.23 29.77 6.21
CA VAL A 352 3.22 28.72 5.94
C VAL A 352 3.94 28.97 4.63
N ILE A 353 3.18 29.35 3.59
CA ILE A 353 3.67 29.63 2.25
C ILE A 353 4.61 30.84 2.29
N GLU A 354 4.21 31.93 2.97
CA GLU A 354 4.98 33.17 3.07
C GLU A 354 6.18 33.08 4.02
N ALA A 355 6.10 32.26 5.07
CA ALA A 355 7.20 32.08 6.03
C ALA A 355 8.34 31.21 5.49
N THR A 356 8.12 30.45 4.41
CA THR A 356 9.16 29.62 3.81
C THR A 356 9.99 30.50 2.87
N PRO A 357 11.27 30.78 3.17
CA PRO A 357 12.10 31.58 2.29
C PRO A 357 12.13 30.92 0.91
N GLY A 358 11.68 31.63 -0.12
CA GLY A 358 11.78 31.15 -1.48
C GLY A 358 13.25 30.79 -1.79
N PRO A 359 13.52 29.76 -2.61
CA PRO A 359 14.87 29.55 -3.11
C PRO A 359 15.35 30.86 -3.75
N PRO A 360 16.62 31.28 -3.51
CA PRO A 360 17.11 32.56 -3.99
C PRO A 360 16.86 32.67 -5.49
N ALA A 361 16.16 33.74 -5.89
CA ALA A 361 15.83 34.02 -7.28
C ALA A 361 17.10 33.90 -8.10
N THR A 362 17.13 32.90 -8.98
CA THR A 362 18.24 32.72 -9.91
C THR A 362 18.18 33.89 -10.86
N VAL A 363 19.07 34.88 -10.64
CA VAL A 363 19.16 36.10 -11.45
C VAL A 363 19.25 35.71 -12.93
N PRO A 364 18.41 36.25 -13.82
CA PRO A 364 18.50 35.98 -15.25
C PRO A 364 19.83 36.52 -15.76
N ALA A 365 20.74 35.60 -16.11
CA ALA A 365 22.03 35.96 -16.68
C ALA A 365 21.81 36.60 -18.06
N ASN A 366 22.29 37.83 -18.22
CA ASN A 366 22.36 38.54 -19.50
C ASN A 366 22.98 37.66 -20.61
N PRO A 367 22.51 37.78 -21.86
CA PRO A 367 23.05 37.02 -22.98
C PRO A 367 24.44 37.54 -23.38
N THR A 368 25.48 36.93 -22.83
CA THR A 368 26.87 37.08 -23.30
C THR A 368 27.07 36.28 -24.60
N PRO A 369 27.87 36.75 -25.57
CA PRO A 369 27.92 36.21 -26.93
C PRO A 369 28.32 34.74 -26.98
N ALA A 370 27.77 34.04 -27.97
CA ALA A 370 27.92 32.61 -28.21
C ALA A 370 29.39 32.13 -28.23
N ILE A 371 29.87 31.71 -27.07
CA ILE A 371 30.95 30.73 -26.95
C ILE A 371 30.25 29.38 -26.94
N ALA A 372 30.62 28.51 -27.89
CA ALA A 372 30.07 27.17 -28.07
C ALA A 372 29.92 26.44 -26.73
N LYS A 373 28.69 26.41 -26.20
CA LYS A 373 28.37 25.68 -24.98
C LYS A 373 28.49 24.20 -25.30
N LYS A 374 29.47 23.56 -24.67
CA LYS A 374 29.53 22.11 -24.49
C LYS A 374 28.13 21.64 -24.06
N PRO A 375 27.57 20.57 -24.68
CA PRO A 375 26.19 20.17 -24.42
C PRO A 375 25.95 19.98 -22.92
N PRO A 376 24.76 20.35 -22.41
CA PRO A 376 24.42 20.23 -21.00
C PRO A 376 24.63 18.77 -20.60
N ASN A 377 25.42 18.58 -19.55
CA ASN A 377 25.84 17.30 -19.02
C ASN A 377 24.60 16.48 -18.67
N ALA A 378 24.12 15.66 -19.60
CA ALA A 378 22.95 14.81 -19.38
C ALA A 378 23.29 13.90 -18.21
N HIS A 379 22.55 14.03 -17.10
CA HIS A 379 22.72 13.18 -15.94
C HIS A 379 22.31 11.75 -16.30
N TYR A 380 23.25 10.96 -16.82
CA TYR A 380 23.07 9.53 -17.02
C TYR A 380 22.96 8.87 -15.66
N LEU A 381 21.83 8.19 -15.43
CA LEU A 381 21.66 7.32 -14.28
C LEU A 381 22.18 5.94 -14.65
N GLN A 382 22.89 5.29 -13.72
CA GLN A 382 23.38 3.93 -13.94
C GLN A 382 22.29 2.92 -13.58
N CYS A 383 22.11 1.94 -14.45
CA CYS A 383 21.24 0.80 -14.17
C CYS A 383 21.82 0.00 -13.00
N ALA A 384 20.97 -0.34 -12.03
CA ALA A 384 21.38 -1.11 -10.86
C ALA A 384 21.81 -2.55 -11.21
N LEU A 385 21.35 -3.11 -12.34
CA LEU A 385 21.65 -4.49 -12.75
C LEU A 385 22.87 -4.53 -13.68
N CYS A 386 22.79 -3.93 -14.87
CA CYS A 386 23.88 -3.98 -15.83
C CYS A 386 24.97 -2.91 -15.65
N SER A 387 24.80 -1.95 -14.73
CA SER A 387 25.71 -0.79 -14.53
C SER A 387 25.89 0.12 -15.75
N GLU A 388 25.19 -0.15 -16.86
CA GLU A 388 25.27 0.69 -18.05
C GLU A 388 24.61 2.06 -17.81
N PRO A 389 25.27 3.16 -18.22
CA PRO A 389 24.62 4.46 -18.30
C PRO A 389 23.61 4.44 -19.45
N LYS A 390 22.36 4.75 -19.17
CA LYS A 390 21.32 4.95 -20.20
C LYS A 390 20.64 6.29 -20.03
N SER A 391 19.94 6.70 -21.08
CA SER A 391 19.10 7.88 -20.99
C SER A 391 17.96 7.65 -19.98
N ARG A 392 17.45 8.72 -19.38
CA ARG A 392 16.33 8.65 -18.43
C ARG A 392 15.06 8.05 -19.05
N SER A 393 14.91 8.13 -20.38
CA SER A 393 13.81 7.53 -21.14
C SER A 393 13.90 6.02 -21.33
N GLU A 394 15.08 5.43 -21.09
CA GLU A 394 15.33 3.98 -21.25
C GLU A 394 15.40 3.26 -19.91
N GLN A 395 15.16 3.97 -18.81
CA GLN A 395 15.25 3.45 -17.47
C GLN A 395 13.98 3.75 -16.67
N LYS A 396 13.68 2.85 -15.76
CA LYS A 396 12.55 2.99 -14.83
C LYS A 396 13.00 2.70 -13.42
N LYS A 397 12.48 3.49 -12.49
CA LYS A 397 12.62 3.24 -11.06
C LYS A 397 11.55 2.25 -10.61
N VAL A 398 11.95 1.16 -9.95
CA VAL A 398 11.06 0.09 -9.49
C VAL A 398 11.20 -0.11 -7.98
N PHE A 399 10.10 -0.49 -7.33
CA PHE A 399 9.98 -0.65 -5.87
C PHE A 399 9.03 -1.79 -5.53
N GLY A 400 9.05 -2.24 -4.27
CA GLY A 400 8.09 -3.23 -3.75
C GLY A 400 8.02 -4.52 -4.56
N GLY A 401 6.80 -4.92 -4.95
CA GLY A 401 6.55 -6.13 -5.75
C GLY A 401 7.20 -6.11 -7.13
N ASP A 402 7.27 -4.95 -7.80
CA ASP A 402 7.90 -4.83 -9.11
C ASP A 402 9.41 -5.12 -9.05
N ARG A 403 10.06 -4.59 -8.01
CA ARG A 403 11.47 -4.88 -7.71
C ARG A 403 11.67 -6.37 -7.48
N LEU A 404 10.75 -7.01 -6.75
CA LEU A 404 10.81 -8.46 -6.49
C LEU A 404 10.69 -9.29 -7.77
N VAL A 405 9.76 -8.95 -8.67
CA VAL A 405 9.62 -9.62 -9.98
C VAL A 405 10.91 -9.52 -10.79
N ILE A 406 11.51 -8.32 -10.85
CA ILE A 406 12.76 -8.09 -11.59
C ILE A 406 13.90 -8.96 -11.06
N ILE A 407 14.16 -8.93 -9.76
CA ILE A 407 15.28 -9.68 -9.16
C ILE A 407 15.08 -11.19 -9.24
N VAL A 408 13.85 -11.68 -9.05
CA VAL A 408 13.52 -13.11 -9.16
C VAL A 408 13.77 -13.58 -10.58
N GLY A 409 13.29 -12.83 -11.58
CA GLY A 409 13.50 -13.20 -12.98
C GLY A 409 14.97 -13.30 -13.38
N HIS A 410 15.82 -12.38 -12.92
CA HIS A 410 17.25 -12.45 -13.23
C HIS A 410 17.99 -13.59 -12.51
N VAL A 411 17.55 -13.95 -11.30
CA VAL A 411 18.10 -15.14 -10.63
C VAL A 411 17.69 -16.42 -11.35
N LEU A 412 16.44 -16.50 -11.82
CA LEU A 412 15.94 -17.65 -12.58
C LEU A 412 16.59 -17.77 -13.96
N LEU A 413 16.97 -16.66 -14.60
CA LEU A 413 17.82 -16.68 -15.79
C LEU A 413 19.28 -17.10 -15.50
N GLY A 414 19.67 -17.23 -14.24
CA GLY A 414 21.05 -17.54 -13.85
C GLY A 414 22.04 -16.39 -14.06
N ILE A 415 21.56 -15.17 -14.30
CA ILE A 415 22.42 -13.97 -14.46
C ILE A 415 23.07 -13.60 -13.13
N TYR A 416 22.32 -13.75 -12.03
CA TYR A 416 22.83 -13.54 -10.68
C TYR A 416 22.51 -14.73 -9.78
N SER A 417 23.42 -15.01 -8.86
CA SER A 417 23.10 -15.82 -7.68
C SER A 417 22.30 -15.03 -6.66
N ILE A 418 21.61 -15.73 -5.75
CA ILE A 418 20.86 -15.10 -4.65
C ILE A 418 21.76 -14.19 -3.78
N PRO A 419 22.99 -14.57 -3.38
CA PRO A 419 23.87 -13.68 -2.61
C PRO A 419 24.25 -12.41 -3.36
N GLN A 420 24.61 -12.54 -4.65
CA GLN A 420 25.01 -11.39 -5.48
C GLN A 420 23.88 -10.38 -5.63
N ILE A 421 22.67 -10.84 -5.93
CA ILE A 421 21.55 -9.91 -6.11
C ILE A 421 21.15 -9.27 -4.79
N LYS A 422 21.25 -9.98 -3.65
CA LYS A 422 21.03 -9.40 -2.33
C LYS A 422 22.02 -8.28 -2.05
N GLU A 423 23.31 -8.52 -2.17
CA GLU A 423 24.34 -7.49 -1.98
C GLU A 423 24.08 -6.24 -2.86
N LEU A 424 23.62 -6.46 -4.09
CA LEU A 424 23.31 -5.38 -5.03
C LEU A 424 22.10 -4.53 -4.63
N VAL A 425 21.08 -5.13 -3.99
CA VAL A 425 19.76 -4.51 -3.78
C VAL A 425 19.30 -4.38 -2.32
N GLU A 426 19.94 -5.02 -1.34
CA GLU A 426 19.44 -5.20 0.02
C GLU A 426 19.28 -3.87 0.78
N GLU A 427 20.19 -2.92 0.58
CA GLU A 427 20.10 -1.58 1.18
C GLU A 427 19.15 -0.63 0.44
N LYS A 428 18.66 -1.03 -0.73
CA LYS A 428 17.90 -0.17 -1.65
C LYS A 428 16.42 -0.55 -1.68
N LYS A 429 15.58 0.30 -1.11
CA LYS A 429 14.10 0.18 -1.21
C LYS A 429 13.59 0.27 -2.65
N GLU A 430 14.36 0.88 -3.52
CA GLU A 430 14.06 1.11 -4.94
C GLU A 430 15.34 1.00 -5.77
N ILE A 431 15.21 0.52 -7.00
CA ILE A 431 16.32 0.40 -7.94
C ILE A 431 15.95 1.03 -9.28
N ILE A 432 16.94 1.54 -10.01
CA ILE A 432 16.77 2.06 -11.37
C ILE A 432 17.23 0.96 -12.32
N VAL A 433 16.37 0.56 -13.25
CA VAL A 433 16.64 -0.54 -14.17
C VAL A 433 16.33 -0.16 -15.61
N CYS A 434 17.14 -0.64 -16.54
CA CYS A 434 16.88 -0.52 -17.98
C CYS A 434 15.58 -1.21 -18.37
N HIS A 435 14.91 -0.68 -19.41
CA HIS A 435 13.70 -1.28 -19.97
C HIS A 435 13.89 -2.73 -20.42
N SER A 436 15.05 -3.10 -20.96
CA SER A 436 15.37 -4.48 -21.36
C SER A 436 15.26 -5.50 -20.22
N HIS A 437 15.55 -5.08 -18.98
CA HIS A 437 15.47 -5.98 -17.83
C HIS A 437 14.03 -6.37 -17.47
N PHE A 438 13.02 -5.64 -17.93
CA PHE A 438 11.62 -6.00 -17.71
C PHE A 438 11.25 -7.26 -18.49
N SER A 439 11.57 -7.29 -19.78
CA SER A 439 11.33 -8.45 -20.64
C SER A 439 12.20 -9.63 -20.24
N ASP A 440 13.48 -9.41 -19.90
CA ASP A 440 14.37 -10.48 -19.43
C ASP A 440 13.83 -11.14 -18.15
N SER A 441 13.36 -10.33 -17.20
CA SER A 441 12.82 -10.86 -15.94
C SER A 441 11.58 -11.71 -16.16
N LEU A 442 10.65 -11.25 -17.00
CA LEU A 442 9.46 -12.04 -17.33
C LEU A 442 9.85 -13.32 -18.08
N ARG A 443 10.78 -13.24 -19.04
CA ARG A 443 11.27 -14.41 -19.77
C ARG A 443 11.79 -15.48 -18.80
N GLY A 444 12.66 -15.12 -17.85
CA GLY A 444 13.20 -16.08 -16.88
C GLY A 444 12.14 -16.77 -16.03
N ILE A 445 11.11 -16.02 -15.62
CA ILE A 445 10.00 -16.55 -14.84
C ILE A 445 9.14 -17.51 -15.69
N LEU A 446 8.77 -17.08 -16.90
CA LEU A 446 7.92 -17.85 -17.80
C LEU A 446 8.61 -19.14 -18.29
N GLU A 447 9.91 -19.08 -18.59
CA GLU A 447 10.74 -20.25 -18.96
C GLU A 447 10.80 -21.26 -17.81
N THR A 448 11.06 -20.80 -16.58
CA THR A 448 11.07 -21.65 -15.37
C THR A 448 9.73 -22.40 -15.22
N LEU A 449 8.63 -21.69 -15.45
CA LEU A 449 7.27 -22.21 -15.34
C LEU A 449 6.83 -23.03 -16.58
N ALA A 450 7.60 -23.03 -17.67
CA ALA A 450 7.20 -23.54 -19.00
C ALA A 450 5.80 -23.08 -19.42
N VAL A 451 5.59 -21.78 -19.37
CA VAL A 451 4.40 -21.12 -19.91
C VAL A 451 4.84 -20.00 -20.85
N ASP A 452 4.00 -19.66 -21.81
CA ASP A 452 4.26 -18.64 -22.83
C ASP A 452 3.84 -17.22 -22.39
N SER A 453 3.03 -17.13 -21.34
CA SER A 453 2.38 -15.89 -20.91
C SER A 453 2.04 -15.91 -19.42
N VAL A 454 1.95 -14.72 -18.83
CA VAL A 454 1.65 -14.53 -17.41
C VAL A 454 0.26 -15.08 -17.05
N GLU A 455 -0.70 -14.96 -17.97
CA GLU A 455 -2.07 -15.49 -17.82
C GLU A 455 -2.09 -17.02 -17.70
N ASN A 456 -1.09 -17.70 -18.28
CA ASN A 456 -0.96 -19.14 -18.25
C ASN A 456 -0.16 -19.66 -17.06
N VAL A 457 0.38 -18.80 -16.18
CA VAL A 457 1.16 -19.21 -15.00
C VAL A 457 0.40 -20.21 -14.12
N TRP A 458 -0.91 -20.03 -13.97
CA TRP A 458 -1.78 -20.93 -13.21
C TRP A 458 -1.85 -22.36 -13.78
N LYS A 459 -1.51 -22.54 -15.06
CA LYS A 459 -1.45 -23.85 -15.75
C LYS A 459 -0.10 -24.55 -15.55
N SER A 460 0.92 -23.87 -15.01
CA SER A 460 2.21 -24.47 -14.73
C SER A 460 2.07 -25.59 -13.69
N PRO A 461 2.77 -26.73 -13.85
CA PRO A 461 2.90 -27.73 -12.81
C PRO A 461 3.33 -27.13 -11.48
N MET A 462 2.71 -27.58 -10.39
CA MET A 462 2.94 -27.04 -9.05
C MET A 462 4.39 -27.23 -8.57
N SER A 463 5.09 -28.25 -9.08
CA SER A 463 6.53 -28.45 -8.83
C SER A 463 7.37 -27.28 -9.34
N ARG A 464 7.05 -26.74 -10.53
CA ARG A 464 7.76 -25.59 -11.10
C ARG A 464 7.43 -24.29 -10.37
N ILE A 465 6.15 -24.09 -10.02
CA ILE A 465 5.73 -22.96 -9.17
C ILE A 465 6.47 -23.01 -7.84
N ARG A 466 6.58 -24.20 -7.23
CA ARG A 466 7.32 -24.40 -5.97
C ARG A 466 8.80 -24.04 -6.11
N CYS A 467 9.45 -24.48 -7.19
CA CYS A 467 10.84 -24.15 -7.50
C CYS A 467 11.06 -22.64 -7.65
N MET A 468 10.23 -21.96 -8.45
CA MET A 468 10.24 -20.49 -8.54
C MET A 468 10.07 -19.82 -7.16
N MET A 469 9.15 -20.35 -6.35
CA MET A 469 8.89 -19.81 -5.01
C MET A 469 10.02 -20.01 -4.00
N GLU A 470 10.93 -20.96 -4.21
CA GLU A 470 12.16 -21.08 -3.41
C GLU A 470 13.03 -19.84 -3.61
N THR A 471 13.18 -19.38 -4.85
CA THR A 471 13.87 -18.12 -5.16
C THR A 471 13.15 -16.91 -4.56
N VAL A 472 11.82 -16.84 -4.67
CA VAL A 472 11.02 -15.74 -4.07
C VAL A 472 11.18 -15.70 -2.55
N THR A 473 11.14 -16.85 -1.88
CA THR A 473 11.29 -16.98 -0.42
C THR A 473 12.71 -16.62 0.02
N ALA A 474 13.72 -16.94 -0.80
CA ALA A 474 15.10 -16.57 -0.49
C ALA A 474 15.34 -15.06 -0.60
N LEU A 475 14.62 -14.36 -1.48
CA LEU A 475 14.80 -12.94 -1.79
C LEU A 475 13.80 -12.00 -1.07
N SER A 476 12.81 -12.55 -0.35
CA SER A 476 11.77 -11.78 0.32
C SER A 476 11.30 -12.45 1.61
N HIS A 477 10.43 -11.78 2.37
CA HIS A 477 9.78 -12.38 3.54
C HIS A 477 8.56 -13.24 3.19
N LEU A 478 8.24 -13.40 1.90
CA LEU A 478 7.11 -14.22 1.48
C LEU A 478 7.39 -15.69 1.74
N SER A 479 6.39 -16.40 2.25
CA SER A 479 6.48 -17.85 2.41
C SER A 479 6.31 -18.57 1.07
N GLN A 480 6.80 -19.79 0.95
CA GLN A 480 6.57 -20.65 -0.21
C GLN A 480 5.07 -20.92 -0.46
N ALA A 481 4.24 -20.88 0.60
CA ALA A 481 2.79 -21.04 0.49
C ALA A 481 2.10 -19.82 -0.14
N SER A 482 2.78 -18.68 -0.22
CA SER A 482 2.27 -17.40 -0.71
C SER A 482 2.37 -17.23 -2.24
N HIS A 483 2.44 -18.33 -3.01
CA HIS A 483 2.57 -18.29 -4.47
C HIS A 483 1.49 -17.43 -5.17
N LEU A 484 0.25 -17.44 -4.67
CA LEU A 484 -0.84 -16.59 -5.14
C LEU A 484 -0.48 -15.08 -5.13
N TYR A 485 0.24 -14.63 -4.10
CA TYR A 485 0.66 -13.23 -3.99
C TYR A 485 1.70 -12.87 -5.03
N PHE A 486 2.69 -13.74 -5.23
CA PHE A 486 3.71 -13.48 -6.23
C PHE A 486 3.12 -13.49 -7.65
N ILE A 487 2.18 -14.40 -7.95
CA ILE A 487 1.48 -14.40 -9.23
C ILE A 487 0.66 -13.12 -9.41
N THR A 488 -0.01 -12.63 -8.36
CA THR A 488 -0.68 -11.32 -8.39
C THR A 488 0.30 -10.17 -8.68
N PHE A 489 1.54 -10.24 -8.16
CA PHE A 489 2.58 -9.28 -8.52
C PHE A 489 2.98 -9.38 -9.99
N LEU A 490 3.09 -10.58 -10.56
CA LEU A 490 3.38 -10.77 -11.99
C LEU A 490 2.30 -10.17 -12.89
N GLU A 491 1.03 -10.42 -12.57
CA GLU A 491 -0.10 -9.89 -13.33
C GLU A 491 -0.12 -8.34 -13.29
N LYS A 492 0.03 -7.76 -12.09
CA LYS A 492 0.12 -6.31 -11.92
C LYS A 492 1.34 -5.72 -12.63
N PHE A 493 2.48 -6.40 -12.57
CA PHE A 493 3.71 -5.99 -13.22
C PHE A 493 3.55 -5.96 -14.75
N LYS A 494 3.00 -7.03 -15.35
CA LYS A 494 2.72 -7.08 -16.79
C LYS A 494 1.78 -5.96 -17.23
N LEU A 495 0.69 -5.74 -16.50
CA LEU A 495 -0.28 -4.70 -16.82
C LEU A 495 0.36 -3.30 -16.74
N LYS A 496 1.09 -3.03 -15.65
CA LYS A 496 1.71 -1.74 -15.35
C LYS A 496 2.79 -1.33 -16.34
N TYR A 497 3.54 -2.30 -16.89
CA TYR A 497 4.68 -2.05 -17.78
C TYR A 497 4.44 -2.57 -19.20
N SER A 498 3.18 -2.68 -19.62
CA SER A 498 2.79 -3.16 -20.96
C SER A 498 3.38 -2.33 -22.10
N ASP A 499 3.58 -1.03 -21.91
CA ASP A 499 4.24 -0.10 -22.84
C ASP A 499 5.75 -0.34 -22.99
N ILE A 500 6.40 -0.86 -21.95
CA ILE A 500 7.81 -1.24 -21.96
C ILE A 500 7.98 -2.64 -22.58
N LEU A 501 7.07 -3.56 -22.24
CA LEU A 501 7.12 -4.97 -22.64
C LEU A 501 6.69 -5.24 -24.09
N SER A 502 6.03 -4.28 -24.74
CA SER A 502 5.57 -4.38 -26.14
C SER A 502 6.58 -3.83 -27.16
N LYS A 503 7.69 -3.28 -26.70
CA LYS A 503 8.82 -2.82 -27.52
C LYS A 503 9.85 -3.93 -27.63
#